data_AF-A0A653N6A6-F1
#
_entry.id   AF-A0A653N6A6-F1
#
_cell.length_a   1.000
_cell.length_b   1.000
_cell.length_c   1.000
_cell.angle_alpha   90.00
_cell.angle_beta   90.00
_cell.angle_gamma   90.00
#
_symmetry.space_group_name_H-M   'P 1'
#
loop_
_entity.id
_entity.type
_entity.pdbx_description
1 polymer ?
#
loop_
_entity_poly.entity_id
_entity_poly.type
_entity_poly.pdbx_seq_one_letter_code
_entity_poly.pdbx_strand_id
1 'polypeptide(L)'
;MRKQADGVYSGRTTSVALTPLRKGPVAGQPATGASVRFTAATDDGRSVFVTRGDEGKITQIDTAGATPSVLRTITLPTALAGGGYMTTVDSTMSPYDLSGR
;
A
#
# COMPACT_ATOMS: atom_id res chain seq x y z
N MET A 1 22.30 26.42 24.09
CA MET A 1 22.49 25.38 23.07
C MET A 1 21.12 24.93 22.58
N ARG A 2 20.83 25.01 21.26
CA ARG A 2 19.56 24.54 20.69
C ARG A 2 19.68 23.03 20.45
N LYS A 3 18.73 22.25 21.00
CA LYS A 3 18.61 20.79 20.79
C LYS A 3 18.45 20.55 19.29
N GLN A 4 19.40 19.88 18.64
CA GLN A 4 19.22 19.40 17.26
C GLN A 4 18.08 18.39 17.30
N ALA A 5 17.06 18.59 16.46
CA ALA A 5 15.96 17.64 16.33
C ALA A 5 16.50 16.35 15.71
N ASP A 6 16.34 15.27 16.45
CA ASP A 6 16.84 13.92 16.23
C ASP A 6 16.00 13.12 15.21
N GLY A 7 15.41 13.79 14.20
CA GLY A 7 14.55 13.14 13.21
C GLY A 7 14.41 13.89 11.88
N VAL A 8 14.12 13.13 10.82
CA VAL A 8 13.96 13.59 9.42
C VAL A 8 12.53 14.12 9.12
N TYR A 9 11.66 14.17 10.13
CA TYR A 9 10.28 14.60 9.94
C TYR A 9 10.21 16.12 9.69
N SER A 10 9.98 16.49 8.44
CA SER A 10 9.89 17.89 7.99
C SER A 10 8.47 18.46 7.99
N GLY A 11 7.46 17.64 8.31
CA GLY A 11 6.04 18.00 8.19
C GLY A 11 5.53 18.11 6.74
N ARG A 12 6.40 17.93 5.74
CA ARG A 12 5.99 17.91 4.33
C ARG A 12 5.11 16.70 4.05
N THR A 13 3.95 16.96 3.44
CA THR A 13 3.03 15.92 2.98
C THR A 13 3.02 15.84 1.46
N THR A 14 2.80 14.63 0.95
CA THR A 14 2.58 14.37 -0.47
C THR A 14 1.51 13.29 -0.59
N SER A 15 0.83 13.24 -1.74
CA SER A 15 -0.31 12.35 -1.95
C SER A 15 -0.17 11.65 -3.28
N VAL A 16 -0.54 10.36 -3.31
CA VAL A 16 -0.62 9.56 -4.52
C VAL A 16 -2.09 9.21 -4.76
N ALA A 17 -2.61 9.60 -5.92
CA ALA A 17 -3.96 9.22 -6.31
C ALA A 17 -4.00 7.72 -6.60
N LEU A 18 -4.91 7.01 -5.93
CA LEU A 18 -5.15 5.59 -6.15
C LEU A 18 -6.40 5.39 -6.99
N THR A 19 -6.39 4.37 -7.84
CA THR A 19 -7.62 3.91 -8.49
C THR A 19 -8.66 3.57 -7.42
N PRO A 20 -9.91 4.06 -7.56
CA PRO A 20 -11.00 3.70 -6.66
C PRO A 20 -11.19 2.18 -6.54
N LEU A 21 -11.63 1.74 -5.37
CA LEU A 21 -12.06 0.36 -5.16
C LEU A 21 -13.45 0.18 -5.77
N ARG A 22 -13.72 -0.99 -6.35
CA ARG A 22 -15.04 -1.35 -6.91
C ARG A 22 -16.16 -1.24 -5.88
N LYS A 23 -15.86 -1.60 -4.62
CA LYS A 23 -16.80 -1.54 -3.49
C LYS A 23 -16.22 -0.73 -2.33
N GLY A 24 -15.50 0.35 -2.64
CA GLY A 24 -14.87 1.20 -1.62
C GLY A 24 -15.87 1.98 -0.75
N PRO A 25 -15.42 2.54 0.37
CA PRO A 25 -16.25 3.41 1.21
C PRO A 25 -16.67 4.67 0.43
N VAL A 26 -17.91 5.11 0.67
CA VAL A 26 -18.48 6.34 0.09
C VAL A 26 -18.75 7.33 1.22
N ALA A 27 -18.35 8.59 1.02
CA ALA A 27 -18.53 9.64 2.02
C ALA A 27 -20.02 9.78 2.41
N GLY A 28 -20.28 9.80 3.72
CA GLY A 28 -21.64 9.92 4.27
C GLY A 28 -22.44 8.62 4.28
N GLN A 29 -21.89 7.49 3.81
CA GLN A 29 -22.53 6.17 3.91
C GLN A 29 -21.86 5.29 4.97
N PRO A 30 -22.60 4.35 5.58
CA PRO A 30 -21.99 3.34 6.44
C PRO A 30 -20.94 2.53 5.67
N ALA A 31 -19.77 2.33 6.27
CA ALA A 31 -18.68 1.56 5.66
C ALA A 31 -18.87 0.03 5.78
N THR A 32 -19.97 -0.43 6.39
CA THR A 32 -20.26 -1.86 6.60
C THR A 32 -20.27 -2.60 5.26
N GLY A 33 -19.38 -3.59 5.13
CA GLY A 33 -19.25 -4.39 3.91
C GLY A 33 -18.55 -3.69 2.75
N ALA A 34 -18.05 -2.46 2.92
CA ALA A 34 -17.17 -1.81 1.95
C ALA A 34 -15.77 -2.40 2.04
N SER A 35 -15.11 -2.53 0.89
CA SER A 35 -13.72 -2.93 0.79
C SER A 35 -12.83 -1.84 1.37
N VAL A 36 -11.90 -2.22 2.25
CA VAL A 36 -10.92 -1.30 2.85
C VAL A 36 -9.52 -1.55 2.32
N ARG A 37 -8.61 -0.60 2.58
CA ARG A 37 -7.20 -0.69 2.22
C ARG A 37 -6.37 -0.84 3.49
N PHE A 38 -5.29 -1.60 3.38
CA PHE A 38 -4.20 -1.70 4.35
C PHE A 38 -2.90 -1.29 3.67
N THR A 39 -1.96 -0.77 4.45
CA THR A 39 -0.68 -0.29 3.93
C THR A 39 0.48 -0.89 4.69
N ALA A 40 1.54 -1.23 3.96
CA ALA A 40 2.84 -1.60 4.50
C ALA A 40 3.94 -0.86 3.72
N ALA A 41 5.07 -0.60 4.36
CA ALA A 41 6.24 0.00 3.71
C ALA A 41 7.42 -0.96 3.80
N THR A 42 8.36 -0.86 2.85
CA THR A 42 9.67 -1.49 2.99
C THR A 42 10.46 -0.82 4.11
N ASP A 43 11.39 -1.56 4.70
CA ASP A 43 12.29 -1.09 5.74
C ASP A 43 13.16 0.08 5.29
N ASP A 44 13.61 0.07 4.03
CA ASP A 44 14.35 1.14 3.39
C ASP A 44 13.49 2.37 3.02
N GLY A 45 12.17 2.28 3.21
CA GLY A 45 11.21 3.35 2.92
C GLY A 45 11.08 3.71 1.45
N ARG A 46 11.62 2.91 0.51
CA ARG A 46 11.56 3.16 -0.94
C ARG A 46 10.29 2.65 -1.61
N SER A 47 9.52 1.81 -0.94
CA SER A 47 8.23 1.34 -1.46
C SER A 47 7.14 1.30 -0.40
N VAL A 48 5.94 1.68 -0.82
CA VAL A 48 4.70 1.49 -0.07
C VAL A 48 3.78 0.57 -0.85
N PHE A 49 3.20 -0.43 -0.17
CA PHE A 49 2.25 -1.37 -0.73
C PHE A 49 0.88 -1.09 -0.14
N VAL A 50 -0.11 -0.94 -1.00
CA VAL A 50 -1.49 -0.65 -0.61
C VAL A 50 -2.39 -1.76 -1.14
N THR A 51 -3.10 -2.45 -0.26
CA THR A 51 -4.05 -3.48 -0.70
C THR A 51 -5.23 -2.86 -1.45
N ARG A 52 -5.74 -3.60 -2.43
CA ARG A 52 -7.05 -3.37 -3.01
C ARG A 52 -7.97 -4.44 -2.46
N GLY A 53 -8.59 -4.14 -1.31
CA GLY A 53 -9.44 -5.08 -0.56
C GLY A 53 -10.48 -5.73 -1.48
N ASP A 54 -10.73 -7.02 -1.29
CA ASP A 54 -11.65 -7.86 -2.07
C ASP A 54 -11.33 -7.99 -3.58
N GLU A 55 -10.28 -7.33 -4.09
CA GLU A 55 -9.97 -7.34 -5.52
C GLU A 55 -8.85 -8.29 -5.92
N GLY A 56 -8.19 -8.91 -4.94
CA GLY A 56 -7.03 -9.78 -5.19
C GLY A 56 -5.85 -9.02 -5.80
N LYS A 57 -5.64 -7.76 -5.39
CA LYS A 57 -4.62 -6.88 -5.97
C LYS A 57 -3.92 -6.04 -4.92
N ILE A 58 -2.68 -5.66 -5.19
CA ILE A 58 -1.87 -4.73 -4.39
C ILE A 58 -1.30 -3.65 -5.32
N THR A 59 -1.42 -2.39 -4.94
CA THR A 59 -0.74 -1.27 -5.60
C THR A 59 0.61 -1.05 -4.93
N GLN A 60 1.71 -1.13 -5.69
CA GLN A 60 3.02 -0.68 -5.24
C GLN A 60 3.23 0.78 -5.63
N ILE A 61 3.69 1.58 -4.68
CA ILE A 61 4.05 2.98 -4.82
C ILE A 61 5.56 3.09 -4.62
N ASP A 62 6.25 3.73 -5.56
CA ASP A 62 7.64 4.15 -5.37
C ASP A 62 7.67 5.45 -4.55
N THR A 63 8.50 5.47 -3.51
CA THR A 63 8.72 6.59 -2.61
C THR A 63 10.18 7.05 -2.57
N ALA A 64 11.07 6.47 -3.39
CA ALA A 64 12.48 6.85 -3.42
C ALA A 64 12.72 8.24 -4.02
N GLY A 65 11.83 8.69 -4.93
CA GLY A 65 11.90 9.99 -5.58
C GLY A 65 11.28 11.14 -4.78
N ALA A 66 11.53 12.39 -5.22
CA ALA A 66 10.93 13.58 -4.63
C ALA A 66 9.39 13.62 -4.75
N THR A 67 8.85 12.92 -5.75
CA THR A 67 7.42 12.81 -6.01
C THR A 67 7.04 11.33 -6.04
N PRO A 68 6.36 10.80 -5.01
CA PRO A 68 5.91 9.42 -5.01
C PRO A 68 4.92 9.14 -6.13
N SER A 69 4.96 7.92 -6.67
CA SER A 69 4.09 7.53 -7.79
C SER A 69 3.74 6.05 -7.77
N VAL A 70 2.64 5.68 -8.40
CA VAL A 70 2.27 4.27 -8.56
C VAL A 70 3.25 3.61 -9.53
N LEU A 71 3.97 2.59 -9.06
CA LEU A 71 4.90 1.83 -9.87
C LEU A 71 4.19 0.74 -10.66
N ARG A 72 3.35 -0.06 -9.98
CA ARG A 72 2.63 -1.19 -10.59
C ARG A 72 1.47 -1.67 -9.73
N THR A 73 0.61 -2.48 -10.33
CA THR A 73 -0.37 -3.31 -9.63
C THR A 73 0.05 -4.77 -9.70
N ILE A 74 0.13 -5.42 -8.55
CA ILE A 74 0.42 -6.85 -8.39
C ILE A 74 -0.91 -7.58 -8.25
N THR A 75 -1.14 -8.58 -9.07
CA THR A 75 -2.30 -9.48 -8.96
C THR A 75 -1.95 -10.65 -8.05
N LEU A 76 -2.85 -10.98 -7.14
CA LEU A 76 -2.72 -12.11 -6.23
C LEU A 76 -3.50 -13.32 -6.77
N PRO A 77 -3.13 -14.55 -6.39
CA PRO A 77 -3.83 -15.76 -6.83
C PRO A 77 -5.29 -15.86 -6.37
N THR A 78 -5.68 -15.12 -5.32
CA THR A 78 -7.03 -15.21 -4.75
C THR A 78 -7.51 -13.83 -4.31
N ALA A 79 -8.81 -13.60 -4.44
CA ALA A 79 -9.51 -12.47 -3.83
C ALA A 79 -10.11 -12.89 -2.47
N LEU A 80 -9.65 -12.28 -1.37
CA LEU A 80 -10.13 -12.45 -0.02
C LEU A 80 -11.21 -11.41 0.26
N ALA A 81 -12.47 -11.86 0.34
CA ALA A 81 -13.61 -11.01 0.67
C ALA A 81 -13.59 -10.63 2.16
N GLY A 82 -13.75 -9.34 2.48
CA GLY A 82 -13.68 -8.79 3.83
C GLY A 82 -12.30 -8.87 4.48
N GLY A 83 -11.28 -9.32 3.73
CA GLY A 83 -9.93 -9.58 4.24
C GLY A 83 -8.92 -8.52 3.82
N GLY A 84 -7.87 -8.39 4.61
CA GLY A 84 -6.66 -7.65 4.25
C GLY A 84 -5.55 -8.61 3.83
N TYR A 85 -4.76 -8.24 2.82
CA TYR A 85 -3.48 -8.89 2.59
C TYR A 85 -2.42 -8.15 3.39
N MET A 86 -1.82 -8.82 4.36
CA MET A 86 -0.58 -8.33 4.94
C MET A 86 0.55 -8.98 4.17
N THR A 87 1.29 -8.18 3.40
CA THR A 87 2.51 -8.63 2.76
C THR A 87 3.68 -8.05 3.54
N THR A 88 4.54 -8.89 4.09
CA THR A 88 5.85 -8.47 4.58
C THR A 88 6.80 -8.54 3.39
N VAL A 89 7.28 -7.39 2.94
CA VAL A 89 8.30 -7.34 1.90
C VAL A 89 9.64 -7.32 2.60
N ASP A 90 10.25 -8.49 2.73
CA ASP A 90 11.68 -8.57 2.97
C ASP A 90 12.36 -8.17 1.67
N SER A 91 12.99 -6.99 1.68
CA SER A 91 13.70 -6.44 0.51
C SER A 91 14.88 -7.31 0.07
N THR A 92 15.31 -8.26 0.90
CA THR A 92 16.36 -9.24 0.60
C THR A 92 15.86 -10.55 0.00
N MET A 93 14.54 -10.80 -0.02
CA MET A 93 13.96 -12.03 -0.58
C MET A 93 13.20 -11.80 -1.89
N SER A 94 13.38 -12.72 -2.84
CA SER A 94 12.56 -12.78 -4.05
C SER A 94 11.19 -13.43 -3.74
N PRO A 95 10.06 -12.86 -4.19
CA PRO A 95 8.75 -13.49 -4.01
C PRO A 95 8.68 -14.85 -4.71
N TYR A 96 8.00 -15.82 -4.10
CA TYR A 96 7.70 -17.10 -4.74
C TYR A 96 6.73 -16.91 -5.91
N ASP A 97 7.05 -17.50 -7.07
CA ASP A 97 6.13 -17.61 -8.21
C ASP A 97 5.06 -18.67 -7.92
N LEU A 98 3.79 -18.26 -7.90
CA LEU A 98 2.63 -19.13 -7.65
C LEU A 98 1.75 -19.31 -8.89
N SER A 99 2.21 -18.90 -10.08
CA SER A 99 1.42 -18.91 -11.33
C SER A 99 1.05 -20.30 -11.85
N GLY A 100 1.63 -21.38 -11.29
CA GLY A 100 1.39 -22.77 -11.67
C GLY A 100 0.60 -23.61 -10.67
N ARG A 101 -0.13 -23.00 -9.73
CA ARG A 101 -1.02 -23.71 -8.79
C ARG A 101 -2.49 -23.41 -9.05
#